data_AF-A0A1F9MGX9-F1
#
_entry.id   AF-A0A1F9MGX9-F1
#
_cell.length_a   1.000
_cell.length_b   1.000
_cell.length_c   1.000
_cell.angle_alpha   90.00
_cell.angle_beta   90.00
_cell.angle_gamma   90.00
#
_symmetry.space_group_name_H-M   'P 1'
#
loop_
_entity.id
_entity.type
_entity.pdbx_description
1 polymer ?
#
loop_
_entity_poly.entity_id
_entity_poly.type
_entity_poly.pdbx_seq_one_letter_code
_entity_poly.pdbx_strand_id
1 'polypeptide(L)'
;MSIICKGLIAFLLLFPSATWAAESALITAVKGAVWVEDAKHEHIALRTFIKLHEGDNLQLGENASLQLIYFKSANQETWLGPGNIVIGEDKSKAITTQLQPQIKHLSTQFTTQLAKTPTTDSRGKIAVVRTRAFGPSANIEQVKRTYIDMCAKSEANDRNPELYLLSAYFEIKEYELVRETLTQLEARYPDYPEVKLLKSLYAKAINNAKMAAKQ
;
A
#
# COMPACT_ATOMS: atom_id res chain seq x y z
N MET A 1 -46.03 28.59 49.19
CA MET A 1 -45.80 27.20 48.77
C MET A 1 -44.97 27.24 47.50
N SER A 2 -43.81 26.59 47.55
CA SER A 2 -42.73 26.59 46.54
C SER A 2 -43.15 25.95 45.21
N ILE A 3 -42.57 26.36 44.07
CA ILE A 3 -42.10 25.47 42.98
C ILE A 3 -41.04 26.22 42.17
N ILE A 4 -39.82 25.70 42.26
CA ILE A 4 -38.61 26.06 41.51
C ILE A 4 -38.74 25.41 40.13
N CYS A 5 -38.68 26.20 39.05
CA CYS A 5 -38.71 25.70 37.68
C CYS A 5 -37.34 25.09 37.34
N LYS A 6 -37.34 23.78 37.07
CA LYS A 6 -36.16 22.92 36.90
C LYS A 6 -35.45 23.19 35.57
N GLY A 7 -34.12 23.14 35.64
CA GLY A 7 -33.20 23.37 34.54
C GLY A 7 -33.32 22.37 33.39
N LEU A 8 -33.12 22.89 32.19
CA LEU A 8 -33.01 22.16 30.94
C LEU A 8 -31.56 21.63 30.81
N ILE A 9 -31.36 20.33 31.07
CA ILE A 9 -30.08 19.66 30.79
C ILE A 9 -30.13 19.17 29.35
N ALA A 10 -29.41 19.85 28.45
CA ALA A 10 -29.18 19.39 27.09
C ALA A 10 -28.08 18.31 27.10
N PHE A 11 -28.49 17.06 26.95
CA PHE A 11 -27.59 15.91 26.81
C PHE A 11 -27.03 15.90 25.38
N LEU A 12 -25.83 16.46 25.20
CA LEU A 12 -25.10 16.46 23.94
C LEU A 12 -24.53 15.05 23.71
N LEU A 13 -25.17 14.27 22.84
CA LEU A 13 -24.68 12.97 22.40
C LEU A 13 -23.36 13.16 21.63
N LEU A 14 -22.24 12.91 22.30
CA LEU A 14 -20.94 12.70 21.66
C LEU A 14 -21.03 11.40 20.87
N PHE A 15 -21.31 11.48 19.56
CA PHE A 15 -21.05 10.38 18.66
C PHE A 15 -19.52 10.26 18.50
N PRO A 16 -18.89 9.13 18.84
CA PRO A 16 -17.51 8.91 18.46
C PRO A 16 -17.47 8.85 16.94
N SER A 17 -16.88 9.88 16.33
CA SER A 17 -16.46 9.83 14.94
C SER A 17 -15.53 8.64 14.83
N ALA A 18 -15.99 7.55 14.23
CA ALA A 18 -15.11 6.48 13.78
C ALA A 18 -14.21 7.11 12.72
N THR A 19 -13.05 7.61 13.12
CA THR A 19 -12.03 8.08 12.20
C THR A 19 -11.59 6.84 11.44
N TRP A 20 -11.98 6.75 10.17
CA TRP A 20 -11.47 5.70 9.30
C TRP A 20 -9.96 5.94 9.19
N ALA A 21 -9.17 5.07 9.82
CA ALA A 21 -7.72 5.14 9.72
C ALA A 21 -7.34 5.21 8.23
N ALA A 22 -6.50 6.19 7.88
CA ALA A 22 -6.09 6.41 6.49
C ALA A 22 -5.13 5.30 6.04
N GLU A 23 -5.10 5.01 4.73
CA GLU A 23 -4.06 4.17 4.13
C GLU A 23 -2.71 4.89 4.27
N SER A 24 -1.76 4.30 5.00
CA SER A 24 -0.47 4.94 5.30
C SER A 24 0.69 4.36 4.50
N ALA A 25 0.67 3.04 4.29
CA ALA A 25 1.80 2.33 3.68
C ALA A 25 1.37 1.17 2.76
N LEU A 26 2.27 0.79 1.85
CA LEU A 26 2.17 -0.41 1.00
C LEU A 26 3.25 -1.41 1.39
N ILE A 27 2.87 -2.68 1.54
CA ILE A 27 3.83 -3.78 1.62
C ILE A 27 4.35 -4.12 0.22
N THR A 28 5.64 -3.98 -0.01
CA THR A 28 6.26 -4.29 -1.31
C THR A 28 7.14 -5.53 -1.31
N ALA A 29 7.62 -5.96 -0.14
CA ALA A 29 8.27 -7.27 0.02
C ALA A 29 7.98 -7.85 1.41
N VAL A 30 7.79 -9.17 1.47
CA VAL A 30 7.65 -9.95 2.71
C VAL A 30 8.45 -11.24 2.56
N LYS A 31 9.25 -11.57 3.56
CA LYS A 31 9.90 -12.87 3.70
C LYS A 31 9.71 -13.37 5.12
N GLY A 32 9.48 -14.68 5.27
CA GLY A 32 9.24 -15.27 6.58
C GLY A 32 7.86 -14.91 7.13
N ALA A 33 7.72 -15.06 8.43
CA ALA A 33 6.42 -14.99 9.07
C ALA A 33 6.14 -13.56 9.58
N VAL A 34 5.15 -12.90 8.98
CA VAL A 34 4.71 -11.56 9.34
C VAL A 34 3.19 -11.56 9.46
N TRP A 35 2.66 -11.01 10.55
CA TRP A 35 1.23 -10.99 10.83
C TRP A 35 0.76 -9.60 11.19
N VAL A 36 -0.50 -9.32 10.90
CA VAL A 36 -1.23 -8.19 11.48
C VAL A 36 -2.24 -8.72 12.50
N GLU A 37 -2.34 -8.02 13.62
CA GLU A 37 -3.40 -8.26 14.60
C GLU A 37 -4.68 -7.57 14.14
N ASP A 38 -5.77 -8.33 14.00
CA ASP A 38 -7.06 -7.77 13.63
C ASP A 38 -7.85 -7.27 14.86
N ALA A 39 -9.03 -6.68 14.63
CA ALA A 39 -9.87 -6.18 15.73
C ALA A 39 -10.36 -7.26 16.71
N LYS A 40 -10.25 -8.54 16.35
CA LYS A 40 -10.60 -9.70 17.18
C LYS A 40 -9.36 -10.33 17.83
N HIS A 41 -8.18 -9.72 17.69
CA HIS A 41 -6.89 -10.25 18.14
C HIS A 41 -6.51 -11.57 17.42
N GLU A 42 -7.04 -11.78 16.21
CA GLU A 42 -6.60 -12.87 15.34
C GLU A 42 -5.35 -12.43 14.55
N HIS A 43 -4.40 -13.35 14.39
CA HIS A 43 -3.18 -13.10 13.62
C HIS A 43 -3.40 -13.45 12.15
N ILE A 44 -3.51 -12.42 11.31
CA ILE A 44 -3.66 -12.58 9.87
C ILE A 44 -2.29 -12.49 9.22
N ALA A 45 -1.88 -13.56 8.52
CA ALA A 45 -0.62 -13.57 7.79
C ALA A 45 -0.61 -12.51 6.66
N LEU A 46 0.41 -11.66 6.66
CA LEU A 46 0.60 -10.62 5.67
C LEU A 46 1.33 -11.16 4.43
N ARG A 47 1.02 -10.56 3.28
CA ARG A 47 1.65 -10.82 1.98
C ARG A 47 1.96 -9.50 1.30
N THR A 48 2.67 -9.56 0.18
CA THR A 48 2.96 -8.40 -0.66
C THR A 48 1.68 -7.80 -1.26
N PHE A 49 1.77 -6.51 -1.61
CA PHE A 49 0.69 -5.71 -2.19
C PHE A 49 -0.54 -5.64 -1.29
N ILE A 50 -0.30 -5.44 0.01
CA ILE A 50 -1.31 -5.10 1.01
C ILE A 50 -1.11 -3.65 1.43
N LYS A 51 -2.20 -2.89 1.46
CA LYS A 51 -2.19 -1.55 2.05
C LYS A 51 -2.47 -1.64 3.55
N LEU A 52 -1.62 -0.98 4.31
CA LEU A 52 -1.70 -0.89 5.76
C LEU A 52 -2.31 0.45 6.18
N HIS A 53 -3.00 0.43 7.31
CA HIS A 53 -3.60 1.61 7.91
C HIS A 53 -2.81 2.06 9.12
N GLU A 54 -2.89 3.35 9.43
CA GLU A 54 -2.40 3.85 10.72
C GLU A 54 -3.04 3.06 11.88
N GLY A 55 -2.20 2.64 12.82
CA GLY A 55 -2.58 1.85 13.98
C GLY A 55 -2.52 0.33 13.79
N ASP A 56 -2.30 -0.17 12.56
CA ASP A 56 -2.11 -1.61 12.35
C ASP A 56 -0.88 -2.10 13.16
N ASN A 57 -1.09 -3.11 14.00
CA ASN A 57 -0.05 -3.73 14.83
C ASN A 57 0.50 -4.96 14.11
N LEU A 58 1.78 -4.92 13.76
CA LEU A 58 2.45 -5.98 13.04
C LEU A 58 3.41 -6.75 13.94
N GLN A 59 3.36 -8.07 13.82
CA GLN A 59 4.33 -8.97 14.44
C GLN A 59 5.24 -9.56 13.35
N LEU A 60 6.54 -9.47 13.57
CA LEU A 60 7.57 -10.06 12.72
C LEU A 60 8.19 -11.24 13.48
N GLY A 61 8.12 -12.42 12.88
CA GLY A 61 8.76 -13.62 13.40
C GLY A 61 10.28 -13.62 13.24
N GLU A 62 10.91 -14.70 13.68
CA GLU A 62 12.36 -14.88 13.50
C GLU A 62 12.72 -14.92 12.02
N ASN A 63 13.84 -14.26 11.66
CA ASN A 63 14.34 -14.15 10.28
C ASN A 63 13.33 -13.54 9.30
N ALA A 64 12.26 -12.90 9.79
CA ALA A 64 11.30 -12.21 8.94
C ALA A 64 11.91 -10.94 8.37
N SER A 65 11.55 -10.59 7.14
CA SER A 65 11.89 -9.32 6.52
C SER A 65 10.64 -8.72 5.92
N LEU A 66 10.41 -7.44 6.21
CA LEU A 66 9.25 -6.69 5.74
C LEU A 66 9.72 -5.38 5.12
N GLN A 67 9.31 -5.11 3.89
CA GLN A 67 9.54 -3.84 3.22
C GLN A 67 8.24 -3.09 3.04
N LEU A 68 8.23 -1.86 3.54
CA LEU A 68 7.09 -0.94 3.51
C LEU A 68 7.46 0.31 2.74
N ILE A 69 6.52 0.86 1.98
CA ILE A 69 6.63 2.20 1.41
C ILE A 69 5.53 3.08 1.98
N TYR A 70 5.93 4.15 2.66
CA TYR A 70 5.03 5.18 3.19
C TYR A 70 4.73 6.22 2.12
N PHE A 71 3.44 6.46 1.90
CA PHE A 71 3.02 7.39 0.85
C PHE A 71 3.29 8.85 1.23
N LYS A 72 3.11 9.20 2.51
CA LYS A 72 3.23 10.58 3.02
C LYS A 72 4.68 11.05 3.13
N SER A 73 5.58 10.24 3.68
CA SER A 73 6.99 10.59 3.87
C SER A 73 7.88 10.27 2.67
N ALA A 74 7.39 9.48 1.73
CA ALA A 74 8.18 8.87 0.66
C ALA A 74 9.34 7.99 1.18
N ASN A 75 9.20 7.42 2.39
CA ASN A 75 10.19 6.51 2.95
C ASN A 75 9.88 5.06 2.55
N GLN A 76 10.91 4.35 2.15
CA GLN A 76 10.93 2.90 2.19
C GLN A 76 11.58 2.46 3.50
N GLU A 77 10.85 1.68 4.29
CA GLU A 77 11.37 1.06 5.51
C GLU A 77 11.56 -0.44 5.28
N THR A 78 12.74 -0.95 5.63
CA THR A 78 13.01 -2.38 5.70
C THR A 78 13.20 -2.78 7.16
N TRP A 79 12.33 -3.66 7.64
CA TRP A 79 12.34 -4.20 8.99
C TRP A 79 12.83 -5.64 8.97
N LEU A 80 13.68 -6.00 9.94
CA LEU A 80 14.22 -7.34 10.14
C LEU A 80 13.80 -7.85 11.51
N GLY A 81 13.02 -8.94 11.54
CA GLY A 81 12.51 -9.52 12.79
C GLY A 81 13.58 -10.29 13.59
N PRO A 82 13.24 -10.69 14.82
CA PRO A 82 11.90 -10.67 15.41
C PRO A 82 11.53 -9.34 16.09
N GLY A 83 10.22 -9.07 16.21
CA GLY A 83 9.70 -7.98 17.03
C GLY A 83 8.32 -7.48 16.57
N ASN A 84 7.85 -6.40 17.20
CA ASN A 84 6.56 -5.80 16.90
C ASN A 84 6.72 -4.35 16.47
N ILE A 85 5.94 -3.94 15.47
CA ILE A 85 5.88 -2.56 14.98
C ILE A 85 4.44 -2.10 14.85
N VAL A 86 4.19 -0.82 15.10
CA VAL A 86 2.90 -0.17 14.84
C VAL A 86 3.07 0.75 13.64
N ILE A 87 2.15 0.65 12.69
CA ILE A 87 2.11 1.50 11.50
C ILE A 87 1.63 2.90 11.90
N GLY A 88 2.46 3.91 11.64
CA GLY A 88 2.08 5.32 11.81
C GLY A 88 1.51 5.91 10.53
N GLU A 89 1.33 7.23 10.53
CA GLU A 89 0.90 7.96 9.33
C GLU A 89 2.01 8.05 8.27
N ASP A 90 3.26 8.26 8.71
CA ASP A 90 4.40 8.57 7.85
C ASP A 90 5.65 7.70 8.12
N LYS A 91 5.64 6.92 9.20
CA LYS A 91 6.69 5.97 9.59
C LYS A 91 6.15 4.91 10.55
N SER A 92 6.81 3.76 10.63
CA SER A 92 6.46 2.77 11.65
C SER A 92 7.21 3.06 12.96
N LYS A 93 6.64 2.58 14.08
CA LYS A 93 7.27 2.64 15.40
C LYS A 93 7.46 1.23 15.91
N ALA A 94 8.68 0.88 16.30
CA ALA A 94 8.91 -0.36 17.02
C ALA A 94 8.31 -0.27 18.43
N ILE A 95 7.67 -1.36 18.87
CA ILE A 95 7.20 -1.52 20.25
C ILE A 95 8.37 -1.91 21.15
N THR A 96 9.35 -2.65 20.62
CA THR A 96 10.61 -2.99 21.30
C THR A 96 11.73 -2.04 20.88
N THR A 97 12.56 -1.61 21.84
CA THR A 97 13.55 -0.54 21.62
C THR A 97 14.75 -0.93 20.75
N GLN A 98 14.99 -2.22 20.53
CA GLN A 98 16.13 -2.73 19.77
C GLN A 98 15.84 -2.88 18.27
N LEU A 99 14.57 -2.88 17.87
CA LEU A 99 14.18 -3.06 16.48
C LEU A 99 14.20 -1.70 15.77
N GLN A 100 15.02 -1.56 14.74
CA GLN A 100 15.12 -0.33 13.94
C GLN A 100 15.00 -0.64 12.44
N PRO A 101 14.34 0.23 11.66
CA PRO A 101 14.25 0.06 10.23
C PRO A 101 15.53 0.55 9.54
N GLN A 102 15.84 -0.09 8.42
CA GLN A 102 16.69 0.54 7.41
C GLN A 102 15.80 1.44 6.55
N ILE A 103 16.14 2.72 6.45
CA ILE A 103 15.33 3.71 5.73
C ILE A 103 16.02 4.10 4.42
N LYS A 104 15.29 3.98 3.31
CA LYS A 104 15.66 4.53 2.01
C LYS A 104 14.65 5.61 1.62
N HIS A 105 15.12 6.82 1.35
CA HIS A 105 14.25 7.88 0.84
C HIS A 105 14.00 7.67 -0.66
N LEU A 106 12.73 7.74 -1.04
CA LEU A 106 12.28 7.66 -2.41
C LEU A 106 11.78 9.04 -2.87
N SER A 107 11.53 9.22 -4.16
CA SER A 107 10.89 10.44 -4.64
C SER A 107 9.39 10.44 -4.34
N THR A 108 8.81 11.60 -4.04
CA THR A 108 7.37 11.72 -3.79
C THR A 108 6.54 11.34 -5.01
N GLN A 109 7.04 11.63 -6.22
CA GLN A 109 6.41 11.21 -7.47
C GLN A 109 6.28 9.69 -7.52
N PHE A 110 7.30 8.96 -7.08
CA PHE A 110 7.30 7.51 -7.08
C PHE A 110 6.30 6.93 -6.08
N THR A 111 6.30 7.39 -4.83
CA THR A 111 5.38 6.85 -3.82
C THR A 111 3.93 7.21 -4.13
N THR A 112 3.68 8.38 -4.70
CA THR A 112 2.35 8.77 -5.23
C THR A 112 1.90 7.83 -6.34
N GLN A 113 2.81 7.39 -7.20
CA GLN A 113 2.49 6.45 -8.27
C GLN A 113 2.21 5.04 -7.72
N LEU A 114 3.04 4.56 -6.79
CA LEU A 114 2.86 3.26 -6.15
C LEU A 114 1.55 3.15 -5.37
N ALA A 115 1.07 4.25 -4.79
CA ALA A 115 -0.23 4.30 -4.11
C ALA A 115 -1.42 3.95 -5.05
N LYS A 116 -1.22 4.04 -6.37
CA LYS A 116 -2.20 3.70 -7.41
C LYS A 116 -2.14 2.22 -7.84
N THR A 117 -1.18 1.45 -7.33
CA THR A 117 -1.12 0.00 -7.56
C THR A 117 -2.43 -0.64 -7.07
N PRO A 118 -3.10 -1.48 -7.87
CA PRO A 118 -4.28 -2.21 -7.40
C PRO A 118 -3.90 -3.20 -6.29
N THR A 119 -4.54 -3.12 -5.12
CA THR A 119 -4.22 -3.96 -3.95
C THR A 119 -5.46 -4.41 -3.19
N THR A 120 -5.25 -5.28 -2.20
CA THR A 120 -6.17 -5.49 -1.07
C THR A 120 -5.67 -4.67 0.13
N ASP A 121 -6.54 -4.33 1.07
CA ASP A 121 -6.13 -3.73 2.33
C ASP A 121 -5.87 -4.80 3.42
N SER A 122 -5.29 -4.39 4.55
CA SER A 122 -5.00 -5.24 5.72
C SER A 122 -6.25 -5.87 6.35
N ARG A 123 -7.44 -5.35 6.02
CA ARG A 123 -8.74 -5.80 6.52
C ARG A 123 -9.46 -6.71 5.51
N GLY A 124 -8.77 -7.12 4.45
CA GLY A 124 -9.30 -8.02 3.43
C GLY A 124 -10.30 -7.37 2.45
N LYS A 125 -10.51 -6.05 2.52
CA LYS A 125 -11.34 -5.31 1.57
C LYS A 125 -10.51 -4.93 0.34
N ILE A 126 -11.15 -4.85 -0.82
CA ILE A 126 -10.51 -4.32 -2.03
C ILE A 126 -10.19 -2.86 -1.75
N ALA A 127 -8.90 -2.51 -1.77
CA ALA A 127 -8.50 -1.12 -1.67
C ALA A 127 -8.99 -0.41 -2.94
N VAL A 128 -9.96 0.50 -2.78
CA VAL A 128 -10.52 1.23 -3.91
C VAL A 128 -9.43 2.16 -4.42
N VAL A 129 -8.87 1.86 -5.60
CA VAL A 129 -8.03 2.82 -6.33
C VAL A 129 -8.95 3.98 -6.71
N ARG A 130 -8.97 5.03 -5.88
CA ARG A 130 -9.65 6.28 -6.22
C ARG A 130 -8.87 6.94 -7.33
N THR A 131 -9.28 6.71 -8.57
CA THR A 131 -8.85 7.48 -9.74
C THR A 131 -9.31 8.93 -9.53
N ARG A 132 -8.48 9.73 -8.86
CA ARG A 132 -8.63 11.20 -8.92
C ARG A 132 -8.26 11.64 -10.33
N ALA A 133 -9.00 12.62 -10.85
CA ALA A 133 -8.82 13.14 -12.19
C ALA A 133 -7.36 13.54 -12.47
N PHE A 134 -6.93 13.17 -13.66
CA PHE A 134 -5.61 13.26 -14.27
C PHE A 134 -4.84 14.55 -13.92
N GLY A 135 -3.66 14.40 -13.30
CA GLY A 135 -2.57 15.38 -13.46
C GLY A 135 -2.04 15.34 -14.90
N PRO A 136 -1.13 16.25 -15.31
CA PRO A 136 -0.65 16.34 -16.69
C PRO A 136 -0.22 14.96 -17.18
N SER A 137 -0.87 14.50 -18.25
CA SER A 137 -0.73 13.15 -18.80
C SER A 137 0.74 12.84 -19.03
N ALA A 138 1.32 11.98 -18.19
CA ALA A 138 2.64 11.43 -18.46
C ALA A 138 2.55 10.70 -19.80
N ASN A 139 3.29 11.17 -20.81
CA ASN A 139 3.42 10.41 -22.06
C ASN A 139 4.24 9.14 -21.78
N ILE A 140 3.93 8.05 -22.49
CA ILE A 140 4.66 6.76 -22.48
C ILE A 140 6.18 6.96 -22.44
N GLU A 141 6.72 7.89 -23.24
CA GLU A 141 8.16 8.14 -23.30
C GLU A 141 8.74 8.71 -22.00
N GLN A 142 7.97 9.55 -21.28
CA GLN A 142 8.39 10.02 -19.96
C GLN A 142 8.33 8.89 -18.93
N VAL A 143 7.28 8.06 -18.98
CA VAL A 143 7.14 6.89 -18.10
C VAL A 143 8.33 5.95 -18.26
N LYS A 144 8.71 5.63 -19.51
CA LYS A 144 9.87 4.78 -19.81
C LYS A 144 11.19 5.40 -19.30
N ARG A 145 11.41 6.70 -19.53
CA ARG A 145 12.62 7.38 -19.02
C ARG A 145 12.73 7.30 -17.50
N THR A 146 11.64 7.61 -16.80
CA THR A 146 11.61 7.49 -15.34
C THR A 146 11.86 6.05 -14.91
N TYR A 147 11.22 5.06 -15.55
CA TYR A 147 11.47 3.64 -15.26
C TYR A 147 12.95 3.25 -15.42
N ILE A 148 13.63 3.68 -16.49
CA ILE A 148 15.06 3.38 -16.71
C ILE A 148 15.93 4.01 -15.61
N ASP A 149 15.70 5.28 -15.27
CA ASP A 149 16.42 5.97 -14.18
C ASP A 149 16.22 5.25 -12.83
N MET A 150 15.01 4.73 -12.60
CA MET A 150 14.70 3.95 -11.42
C MET A 150 15.42 2.61 -11.38
N CYS A 151 15.44 1.85 -12.48
CA CYS A 151 16.18 0.60 -12.57
C CYS A 151 17.68 0.81 -12.26
N ALA A 152 18.26 1.93 -12.70
CA ALA A 152 19.67 2.25 -12.44
C ALA A 152 20.00 2.50 -10.95
N LYS A 153 19.00 2.80 -10.11
CA LYS A 153 19.13 3.14 -8.68
C LYS A 153 18.53 2.08 -7.75
N SER A 154 18.09 0.97 -8.31
CA SER A 154 17.36 -0.09 -7.61
C SER A 154 18.22 -1.33 -7.46
N GLU A 155 18.05 -2.02 -6.34
CA GLU A 155 18.75 -3.28 -6.09
C GLU A 155 18.23 -4.38 -7.03
N ALA A 156 19.03 -5.43 -7.25
CA ALA A 156 18.68 -6.51 -8.19
C ALA A 156 17.39 -7.28 -7.82
N ASN A 157 16.94 -7.18 -6.57
CA ASN A 157 15.69 -7.77 -6.06
C ASN A 157 14.59 -6.73 -5.79
N ASP A 158 14.86 -5.44 -6.00
CA ASP A 158 13.87 -4.38 -5.86
C ASP A 158 12.92 -4.44 -7.06
N ARG A 159 11.64 -4.67 -6.78
CA ARG A 159 10.56 -4.73 -7.79
C ARG A 159 9.73 -3.46 -7.86
N ASN A 160 10.08 -2.45 -7.08
CA ASN A 160 9.32 -1.20 -7.07
C ASN A 160 9.38 -0.45 -8.43
N PRO A 161 10.47 -0.50 -9.24
CA PRO A 161 10.45 0.06 -10.60
C PRO A 161 9.37 -0.55 -11.48
N GLU A 162 9.18 -1.87 -11.42
CA GLU A 162 8.14 -2.58 -12.14
C GLU A 162 6.74 -2.16 -11.67
N LEU A 163 6.53 -1.99 -10.36
CA LEU A 163 5.26 -1.49 -9.82
C LEU A 163 4.94 -0.08 -10.31
N TYR A 164 5.95 0.80 -10.40
CA TYR A 164 5.80 2.12 -10.99
C TYR A 164 5.38 2.04 -12.46
N LEU A 165 6.05 1.20 -13.26
CA LEU A 165 5.75 1.07 -14.68
C LEU A 165 4.31 0.59 -14.92
N LEU A 166 3.89 -0.45 -14.19
CA LEU A 166 2.56 -1.02 -14.29
C LEU A 166 1.46 -0.03 -13.88
N SER A 167 1.65 0.68 -12.77
CA SER A 167 0.69 1.68 -12.30
C SER A 167 0.63 2.90 -13.23
N ALA A 168 1.76 3.33 -13.80
CA ALA A 168 1.82 4.41 -14.78
C ALA A 168 1.08 4.07 -16.07
N TYR A 169 1.34 2.91 -16.67
CA TYR A 169 0.61 2.45 -17.86
C TYR A 169 -0.89 2.30 -17.60
N PHE A 170 -1.27 1.79 -16.43
CA PHE A 170 -2.68 1.67 -16.05
C PHE A 170 -3.37 3.03 -15.96
N GLU A 171 -2.71 4.04 -15.37
CA GLU A 171 -3.24 5.39 -15.23
C GLU A 171 -3.48 6.06 -16.59
N ILE A 172 -2.57 5.91 -17.54
CA ILE A 172 -2.72 6.45 -18.90
C ILE A 172 -3.59 5.57 -19.81
N LYS A 173 -4.23 4.54 -19.24
CA LYS A 173 -5.14 3.59 -19.92
C LYS A 173 -4.49 2.73 -20.99
N GLU A 174 -3.16 2.59 -20.97
CA GLU A 174 -2.40 1.72 -21.85
C GLU A 174 -2.45 0.26 -21.33
N TYR A 175 -3.65 -0.31 -21.33
CA TYR A 175 -3.92 -1.62 -20.72
C TYR A 175 -3.21 -2.78 -21.41
N GLU A 176 -2.92 -2.67 -22.71
CA GLU A 176 -2.15 -3.69 -23.43
C GLU A 176 -0.69 -3.66 -22.97
N LEU A 177 -0.08 -2.48 -22.79
CA LEU A 177 1.27 -2.37 -22.23
C LEU A 177 1.36 -2.92 -20.79
N VAL A 178 0.30 -2.75 -19.98
CA VAL A 178 0.22 -3.40 -18.66
C VAL A 178 0.30 -4.92 -18.78
N ARG A 179 -0.48 -5.53 -19.69
CA ARG A 179 -0.52 -6.99 -19.88
C ARG A 179 0.79 -7.54 -20.45
N GLU A 180 1.36 -6.84 -21.42
CA GLU A 180 2.66 -7.20 -22.02
C GLU A 180 3.75 -7.17 -20.96
N THR A 181 3.81 -6.10 -20.16
CA THR A 181 4.78 -5.96 -19.06
C THR A 181 4.63 -7.08 -18.05
N LEU A 182 3.40 -7.40 -17.61
CA LEU A 182 3.16 -8.53 -16.70
C LEU A 182 3.60 -9.88 -17.29
N THR A 183 3.40 -10.08 -18.59
CA THR A 183 3.83 -11.32 -19.28
C THR A 183 5.35 -11.42 -19.34
N GLN A 184 6.03 -10.30 -19.63
CA GLN A 184 7.50 -10.24 -19.62
C GLN A 184 8.07 -10.47 -18.21
N LEU A 185 7.42 -9.93 -17.17
CA LEU A 185 7.82 -10.17 -15.79
C LEU A 185 7.66 -11.62 -15.38
N GLU A 186 6.57 -12.28 -15.78
CA GLU A 186 6.34 -13.69 -15.48
C GLU A 186 7.37 -14.58 -16.16
N ALA A 187 7.75 -14.26 -17.41
CA ALA A 187 8.81 -14.97 -18.11
C ALA A 187 10.20 -14.74 -17.50
N ARG A 188 10.47 -13.52 -17.01
CA ARG A 188 11.76 -13.16 -16.42
C ARG A 188 11.93 -13.69 -14.99
N TYR A 189 10.85 -13.78 -14.23
CA TYR A 189 10.84 -14.17 -12.83
C TYR A 189 9.81 -15.30 -12.57
N PRO A 190 10.01 -16.49 -13.15
CA PRO A 190 9.04 -17.59 -13.08
C PRO A 190 8.81 -18.09 -11.65
N ASP A 191 9.81 -17.98 -10.79
CA ASP A 191 9.79 -18.42 -9.39
C ASP A 191 9.25 -17.36 -8.42
N TYR A 192 8.72 -16.24 -8.94
CA TYR A 192 8.25 -15.12 -8.14
C TYR A 192 6.71 -15.09 -8.10
N PRO A 193 6.07 -15.72 -7.08
CA PRO A 193 4.61 -15.86 -7.02
C PRO A 193 3.87 -14.52 -7.00
N GLU A 194 4.53 -13.46 -6.55
CA GLU A 194 4.05 -12.08 -6.56
C GLU A 194 3.65 -11.59 -7.95
N VAL A 195 4.34 -12.04 -9.01
CA VAL A 195 4.01 -11.64 -10.38
C VAL A 195 2.64 -12.18 -10.80
N LYS A 196 2.30 -13.41 -10.42
CA LYS A 196 0.97 -14.00 -10.66
C LYS A 196 -0.12 -13.25 -9.90
N LEU A 197 0.17 -12.83 -8.66
CA LEU A 197 -0.73 -12.00 -7.86
C LEU A 197 -0.98 -10.64 -8.54
N LEU A 198 0.08 -9.94 -8.97
CA LEU A 198 -0.05 -8.67 -9.72
C LEU A 198 -0.90 -8.85 -10.98
N LYS A 199 -0.67 -9.92 -11.74
CA LYS A 199 -1.44 -10.22 -12.96
C LYS A 199 -2.93 -10.34 -12.67
N SER A 200 -3.31 -11.03 -11.59
CA SER A 200 -4.70 -11.14 -11.15
C SER A 200 -5.29 -9.79 -10.73
N LEU A 201 -4.56 -9.01 -9.93
CA LEU A 201 -4.99 -7.70 -9.44
C LEU A 201 -5.23 -6.71 -10.59
N TYR A 202 -4.29 -6.62 -11.54
CA TYR A 202 -4.42 -5.76 -12.71
C TYR A 202 -5.50 -6.24 -13.68
N ALA A 203 -5.66 -7.55 -13.89
CA ALA A 203 -6.75 -8.06 -14.72
C ALA A 203 -8.13 -7.61 -14.19
N LYS A 204 -8.33 -7.72 -12.87
CA LYS A 204 -9.55 -7.24 -12.22
C LYS A 204 -9.70 -5.72 -12.34
N ALA A 205 -8.63 -4.96 -12.11
CA ALA A 205 -8.65 -3.50 -12.21
C ALA A 205 -8.99 -3.01 -13.63
N ILE A 206 -8.40 -3.63 -14.66
CA ILE A 206 -8.67 -3.32 -16.07
C ILE A 206 -10.13 -3.63 -16.42
N ASN A 207 -10.65 -4.79 -15.99
CA ASN A 207 -12.04 -5.15 -16.23
C ASN A 207 -12.99 -4.12 -15.61
N ASN A 208 -12.76 -3.74 -14.35
CA ASN A 208 -13.57 -2.73 -13.66
C ASN A 208 -13.51 -1.37 -14.38
N ALA A 209 -12.32 -0.92 -14.81
CA ALA A 209 -12.16 0.33 -15.54
C ALA A 209 -12.90 0.33 -16.89
N LYS A 210 -12.84 -0.79 -17.63
CA LYS A 210 -13.58 -0.96 -18.90
C LYS A 210 -15.10 -0.96 -18.69
N MET A 211 -15.59 -1.54 -17.60
CA MET A 211 -17.02 -1.52 -17.27
C MET A 211 -17.50 -0.12 -16.91
N ALA A 212 -16.73 0.62 -16.11
CA ALA A 212 -17.05 2.00 -15.74
C ALA A 212 -17.07 2.97 -16.94
N ALA A 213 -16.21 2.75 -17.94
CA ALA A 213 -16.17 3.60 -19.15
C ALA A 213 -17.32 3.36 -20.13
N LYS A 214 -18.11 2.28 -19.95
CA LYS A 214 -19.28 1.95 -20.78
C LYS A 214 -20.60 2.49 -20.21
N GLN A 215 -20.59 3.01 -18.99
CA GLN A 215 -21.73 3.62 -18.31
C GLN A 215 -21.76 5.12 -18.58
#